data_AF-Q4FF18-F1
#
_entry.id   AF-Q4FF18-F1
#
_cell.length_a   1.000
_cell.length_b   1.000
_cell.length_c   1.000
_cell.angle_alpha   90.00
_cell.angle_beta   90.00
_cell.angle_gamma   90.00
#
_symmetry.space_group_name_H-M   'P 1'
#
loop_
_entity.id
_entity.type
_entity.pdbx_description
1 polymer ?
#
loop_
_entity_poly.entity_id
_entity_poly.type
_entity_poly.pdbx_seq_one_letter_code
_entity_poly.pdbx_strand_id
1 'polypeptide(L)'
;MARVMWKMIKEKLILPYLDIQLVYFDLGIEKRDETDDQITIEAAKAIKKYGVGVKCATITPDAERVKEYNLKKAWKSPNATIRAYLDGTVFRKPIMVKNVPPLVKRWKKPIIIGRHAYGDIYNAVEAKVEGPAEVELVVRNKENKTLLVHKFEGNGVVMAMHNLEKSIRSFAQSCINYAISEKVDIWFATKDTISKVYHAYFKDIFQEEVDKRKEELEKAGVNYRYMLIDDAAAQILRSEGGMLWACMNYEGDIMSDMIASGFGSLGLMTSVLVSPDGIYEFEAAHGTVRRHYYRYLKGEKTSTNPTASIFAWTGAIRKGGE
;
A
#
# COMPACT_ATOMS: atom_id res chain seq x y z
N MET A 1 -0.36 -12.52 16.72
CA MET A 1 -0.87 -11.58 17.74
C MET A 1 -1.98 -10.71 17.19
N ALA A 2 -1.90 -10.24 15.94
CA ALA A 2 -2.99 -9.46 15.31
C ALA A 2 -4.37 -10.15 15.41
N ARG A 3 -4.48 -11.46 15.11
CA ARG A 3 -5.71 -12.25 15.29
C ARG A 3 -6.24 -12.24 16.74
N VAL A 4 -5.36 -12.28 17.73
CA VAL A 4 -5.72 -12.23 19.16
C VAL A 4 -6.33 -10.87 19.49
N MET A 5 -5.67 -9.78 19.11
CA MET A 5 -6.22 -8.42 19.30
C MET A 5 -7.53 -8.22 18.54
N TRP A 6 -7.63 -8.78 17.32
CA TRP A 6 -8.83 -8.68 16.48
C TRP A 6 -10.08 -9.23 17.19
N LYS A 7 -9.94 -10.40 17.82
CA LYS A 7 -11.01 -10.99 18.63
C LYS A 7 -11.39 -10.06 19.80
N MET A 8 -10.40 -9.61 20.57
CA MET A 8 -10.62 -8.74 21.72
C MET A 8 -11.29 -7.41 21.35
N ILE A 9 -10.87 -6.78 20.25
CA ILE A 9 -11.45 -5.53 19.75
C ILE A 9 -12.92 -5.75 19.39
N LYS A 10 -13.25 -6.79 18.62
CA LYS A 10 -14.65 -7.09 18.26
C LYS A 10 -15.52 -7.29 19.49
N GLU A 11 -15.10 -8.15 20.41
CA GLU A 11 -15.88 -8.53 21.59
C GLU A 11 -16.07 -7.39 22.59
N LYS A 12 -15.07 -6.51 22.73
CA LYS A 12 -15.11 -5.45 23.76
C LYS A 12 -15.50 -4.08 23.24
N LEU A 13 -15.20 -3.75 21.98
CA LEU A 13 -15.26 -2.39 21.46
C LEU A 13 -16.22 -2.23 20.28
N ILE A 14 -16.67 -3.32 19.64
CA ILE A 14 -17.51 -3.25 18.43
C ILE A 14 -18.89 -3.87 18.69
N LEU A 15 -18.96 -5.18 18.89
CA LEU A 15 -20.22 -5.94 18.97
C LEU A 15 -21.14 -5.55 20.13
N PRO A 16 -20.65 -5.10 21.30
CA PRO A 16 -21.55 -4.59 22.35
C PRO A 16 -22.31 -3.30 21.97
N TYR A 17 -21.89 -2.62 20.91
CA TYR A 17 -22.38 -1.28 20.56
C TYR A 17 -23.00 -1.21 19.17
N LEU A 18 -22.83 -2.24 18.34
CA LEU A 18 -23.30 -2.26 16.94
C LEU A 18 -23.92 -3.61 16.61
N ASP A 19 -25.20 -3.58 16.21
CA ASP A 19 -25.84 -4.70 15.52
C ASP A 19 -25.46 -4.64 14.03
N ILE A 20 -24.33 -5.27 13.70
CA ILE A 20 -23.71 -5.20 12.37
C ILE A 20 -23.57 -6.60 11.75
N GLN A 21 -23.95 -6.72 10.49
CA GLN A 21 -23.76 -7.95 9.72
C GLN A 21 -22.33 -8.01 9.17
N LEU A 22 -21.52 -8.90 9.74
CA LEU A 22 -20.14 -9.12 9.29
C LEU A 22 -20.08 -10.31 8.33
N VAL A 23 -19.84 -10.05 7.04
CA VAL A 23 -19.52 -11.10 6.05
C VAL A 23 -18.09 -11.58 6.31
N TYR A 24 -17.97 -12.68 7.03
CA TYR A 24 -16.70 -13.13 7.60
C TYR A 24 -15.90 -14.07 6.67
N PHE A 25 -14.62 -13.76 6.50
CA PHE A 25 -13.64 -14.61 5.82
C PHE A 25 -12.42 -14.81 6.71
N ASP A 26 -12.04 -16.07 6.97
CA ASP A 26 -10.83 -16.36 7.75
C ASP A 26 -9.60 -16.45 6.85
N LEU A 27 -8.82 -15.37 6.78
CA LEU A 27 -7.55 -15.34 6.04
C LEU A 27 -6.33 -15.82 6.87
N GLY A 28 -6.58 -16.56 7.95
CA GLY A 28 -5.55 -17.28 8.70
C GLY A 28 -4.71 -18.19 7.80
N ILE A 29 -3.43 -18.38 8.14
CA ILE A 29 -2.50 -19.11 7.27
C ILE A 29 -2.95 -20.56 7.03
N GLU A 30 -3.48 -21.23 8.05
CA GLU A 30 -4.02 -22.60 7.96
C GLU A 30 -5.23 -22.63 7.01
N LYS A 31 -6.17 -21.69 7.15
CA LYS A 31 -7.36 -21.67 6.28
C LYS A 31 -7.03 -21.37 4.82
N ARG A 32 -6.04 -20.51 4.58
CA ARG A 32 -5.52 -20.28 3.23
C ARG A 32 -4.82 -21.52 2.67
N ASP A 33 -4.06 -22.24 3.49
CA ASP A 33 -3.44 -23.49 3.04
C ASP A 33 -4.46 -24.59 2.73
N GLU A 34 -5.48 -24.76 3.58
CA GLU A 34 -6.60 -25.68 3.37
C GLU A 34 -7.31 -25.41 2.04
N THR A 35 -7.59 -24.14 1.73
CA THR A 35 -8.40 -23.71 0.57
C THR A 35 -7.58 -23.41 -0.68
N ASP A 36 -6.29 -23.76 -0.68
CA ASP A 36 -5.36 -23.44 -1.77
C ASP A 36 -5.38 -21.95 -2.17
N ASP A 37 -5.47 -21.09 -1.16
CA ASP A 37 -5.58 -19.62 -1.21
C ASP A 37 -6.86 -19.08 -1.87
N GLN A 38 -7.86 -19.94 -2.17
CA GLN A 38 -9.14 -19.50 -2.75
C GLN A 38 -9.92 -18.57 -1.83
N ILE A 39 -9.87 -18.77 -0.51
CA ILE A 39 -10.56 -17.90 0.46
C ILE A 39 -10.09 -16.43 0.38
N THR A 40 -8.84 -16.20 -0.04
CA THR A 40 -8.31 -14.85 -0.27
C THR A 40 -9.01 -14.18 -1.46
N ILE A 41 -9.24 -14.93 -2.53
CA ILE A 41 -9.94 -14.47 -3.74
C ILE A 41 -11.42 -14.23 -3.44
N GLU A 42 -12.04 -15.11 -2.67
CA GLU A 42 -13.43 -14.98 -2.22
C GLU A 42 -13.64 -13.73 -1.35
N ALA A 43 -12.71 -13.47 -0.42
CA ALA A 43 -12.73 -12.25 0.37
C ALA A 43 -12.61 -11.00 -0.51
N ALA A 44 -11.71 -10.99 -1.50
CA ALA A 44 -11.58 -9.86 -2.43
C ALA A 44 -12.86 -9.62 -3.26
N LYS A 45 -13.50 -10.70 -3.74
CA LYS A 45 -14.81 -10.66 -4.41
C LYS A 45 -15.89 -10.08 -3.52
N ALA A 46 -15.93 -10.47 -2.25
CA ALA A 46 -16.90 -9.95 -1.29
C ALA A 46 -16.67 -8.46 -1.02
N ILE A 47 -15.43 -8.02 -0.83
CA ILE A 47 -15.12 -6.58 -0.67
C ILE A 47 -15.59 -5.80 -1.90
N LYS A 48 -15.34 -6.30 -3.11
CA LYS A 48 -15.83 -5.69 -4.34
C LYS A 48 -17.37 -5.63 -4.41
N LYS A 49 -18.06 -6.66 -3.91
CA LYS A 49 -19.53 -6.73 -3.87
C LYS A 49 -20.16 -5.78 -2.85
N TYR A 50 -19.57 -5.67 -1.66
CA TYR A 50 -20.13 -4.91 -0.53
C TYR A 50 -19.52 -3.52 -0.34
N GLY A 51 -18.48 -3.16 -1.10
CA GLY A 51 -17.87 -1.83 -1.13
C GLY A 51 -16.89 -1.54 0.01
N VAL A 52 -17.07 -2.13 1.19
CA VAL A 52 -16.19 -1.87 2.36
C VAL A 52 -15.69 -3.17 2.98
N GLY A 53 -14.37 -3.27 3.14
CA GLY A 53 -13.67 -4.35 3.83
C GLY A 53 -12.92 -3.87 5.06
N VAL A 54 -12.78 -4.74 6.07
CA VAL A 54 -11.88 -4.52 7.21
C VAL A 54 -11.04 -5.77 7.44
N LYS A 55 -9.71 -5.61 7.36
CA LYS A 55 -8.78 -6.74 7.28
C LYS A 55 -7.81 -6.77 8.46
N CYS A 56 -7.63 -7.97 9.02
CA CYS A 56 -6.59 -8.26 9.99
C CYS A 56 -5.24 -8.53 9.28
N ALA A 57 -4.12 -8.20 9.94
CA ALA A 57 -2.80 -8.50 9.41
C ALA A 57 -2.59 -10.02 9.23
N THR A 58 -2.01 -10.41 8.08
CA THR A 58 -1.83 -11.81 7.65
C THR A 58 -0.36 -12.15 7.43
N ILE A 59 0.00 -13.42 7.55
CA ILE A 59 1.34 -13.92 7.25
C ILE A 59 1.53 -14.00 5.72
N THR A 60 2.62 -13.50 5.17
CA THR A 60 3.10 -13.89 3.83
C THR A 60 4.16 -14.97 4.05
N PRO A 61 3.90 -16.25 3.71
CA PRO A 61 4.81 -17.34 4.06
C PRO A 61 6.08 -17.33 3.20
N ASP A 62 7.23 -17.34 3.85
CA ASP A 62 8.54 -17.68 3.28
C ASP A 62 8.86 -19.16 3.58
N ALA A 63 10.07 -19.61 3.23
CA ALA A 63 10.51 -20.98 3.52
C ALA A 63 10.47 -21.34 5.02
N GLU A 64 10.73 -20.38 5.92
CA GLU A 64 10.64 -20.58 7.37
C GLU A 64 9.18 -20.85 7.78
N ARG A 65 8.23 -20.07 7.25
CA ARG A 65 6.80 -20.22 7.55
C ARG A 65 6.19 -21.47 6.96
N VAL A 66 6.63 -21.88 5.77
CA VAL A 66 6.22 -23.16 5.19
C VAL A 66 6.56 -24.30 6.14
N LYS A 67 7.76 -24.29 6.71
CA LYS A 67 8.18 -25.28 7.70
C LYS A 67 7.43 -25.14 9.03
N GLU A 68 7.28 -23.93 9.56
CA GLU A 68 6.65 -23.68 10.85
C GLU A 68 5.18 -24.14 10.90
N TYR A 69 4.45 -23.94 9.81
CA TYR A 69 3.02 -24.24 9.72
C TYR A 69 2.71 -25.48 8.87
N ASN A 70 3.74 -26.21 8.41
CA ASN A 70 3.60 -27.38 7.53
C ASN A 70 2.72 -27.09 6.29
N LEU A 71 3.01 -25.99 5.59
CA LEU A 71 2.21 -25.52 4.46
C LEU A 71 2.48 -26.33 3.19
N LYS A 72 1.48 -26.47 2.34
CA LYS A 72 1.62 -27.09 1.00
C LYS A 72 2.66 -26.35 0.14
N LYS A 73 2.68 -25.01 0.23
CA LYS A 73 3.66 -24.14 -0.45
C LYS A 73 3.74 -22.75 0.17
N ALA A 74 4.71 -21.96 -0.28
CA ALA A 74 4.79 -20.54 0.01
C ALA A 74 3.72 -19.78 -0.79
N TRP A 75 2.52 -19.63 -0.21
CA TRP A 75 1.43 -18.86 -0.79
C TRP A 75 1.78 -17.38 -1.00
N LYS A 76 1.17 -16.76 -2.02
CA LYS A 76 1.32 -15.32 -2.27
C LYS A 76 0.76 -14.51 -1.10
N SER A 77 1.18 -13.24 -1.01
CA SER A 77 0.67 -12.33 0.01
C SER A 77 -0.82 -12.05 -0.19
N PRO A 78 -1.69 -12.23 0.84
CA PRO A 78 -3.10 -11.86 0.73
C PRO A 78 -3.31 -10.39 0.39
N ASN A 79 -2.42 -9.52 0.89
CA ASN A 79 -2.46 -8.10 0.60
C ASN A 79 -2.22 -7.84 -0.89
N ALA A 80 -1.18 -8.46 -1.48
CA ALA A 80 -0.91 -8.32 -2.92
C ALA A 80 -2.07 -8.86 -3.77
N THR A 81 -2.63 -10.02 -3.40
CA THR A 81 -3.77 -10.64 -4.08
C THR A 81 -5.02 -9.74 -4.04
N ILE A 82 -5.40 -9.23 -2.86
CA ILE A 82 -6.58 -8.36 -2.71
C ILE A 82 -6.35 -7.03 -3.42
N ARG A 83 -5.16 -6.42 -3.30
CA ARG A 83 -4.81 -5.16 -3.98
C ARG A 83 -4.91 -5.28 -5.49
N ALA A 84 -4.35 -6.35 -6.06
CA ALA A 84 -4.42 -6.61 -7.49
C ALA A 84 -5.87 -6.86 -7.95
N TYR A 85 -6.68 -7.54 -7.14
CA TYR A 85 -8.09 -7.80 -7.46
C TYR A 85 -8.95 -6.53 -7.44
N LEU A 86 -8.66 -5.63 -6.50
CA LEU A 86 -9.38 -4.36 -6.32
C LEU A 86 -8.80 -3.20 -7.13
N ASP A 87 -7.65 -3.36 -7.78
CA ASP A 87 -6.91 -2.31 -8.51
C ASP A 87 -6.71 -1.04 -7.65
N GLY A 88 -6.45 -1.23 -6.36
CA GLY A 88 -6.51 -0.14 -5.37
C GLY A 88 -5.16 0.44 -4.95
N THR A 89 -5.19 1.72 -4.58
CA THR A 89 -4.07 2.48 -4.01
C THR A 89 -4.12 2.41 -2.50
N VAL A 90 -2.97 2.21 -1.84
CA VAL A 90 -2.90 2.16 -0.37
C VAL A 90 -2.52 3.53 0.18
N PHE A 91 -3.38 4.09 1.03
CA PHE A 91 -3.17 5.34 1.75
C PHE A 91 -2.82 5.06 3.21
N ARG A 92 -1.66 5.57 3.65
CA ARG A 92 -1.15 5.44 5.01
C ARG A 92 -1.18 6.79 5.70
N LYS A 93 -1.90 6.90 6.83
CA LYS A 93 -2.06 8.17 7.58
C LYS A 93 -1.67 7.98 9.06
N PRO A 94 -0.73 8.79 9.60
CA PRO A 94 -0.34 8.68 11.00
C PRO A 94 -1.46 9.19 11.92
N ILE A 95 -1.64 8.50 13.05
CA ILE A 95 -2.50 8.90 14.17
C ILE A 95 -1.65 9.75 15.10
N MET A 96 -1.90 11.06 15.10
CA MET A 96 -1.17 12.00 15.94
C MET A 96 -1.78 12.09 17.34
N VAL A 97 -0.92 12.04 18.37
CA VAL A 97 -1.33 12.18 19.77
C VAL A 97 -0.46 13.26 20.43
N LYS A 98 -1.08 14.22 21.13
CA LYS A 98 -0.39 15.41 21.68
C LYS A 98 0.85 15.07 22.53
N ASN A 99 0.79 14.00 23.32
CA ASN A 99 1.89 13.54 24.18
C ASN A 99 2.78 12.46 23.54
N VAL A 100 2.56 12.13 22.26
CA VAL A 100 3.42 11.27 21.44
C VAL A 100 3.84 12.07 20.20
N PRO A 101 4.71 13.07 20.35
CA PRO A 101 5.07 13.95 19.25
C PRO A 101 5.89 13.22 18.18
N PRO A 102 5.84 13.67 16.91
CA PRO A 102 6.72 13.15 15.87
C PRO A 102 8.19 13.45 16.17
N LEU A 103 9.08 12.61 15.66
CA LEU A 103 10.54 12.78 15.74
C LEU A 103 11.00 13.99 14.92
N VAL A 104 10.33 14.26 13.80
CA VAL A 104 10.60 15.43 12.96
C VAL A 104 9.86 16.64 13.52
N LYS A 105 10.60 17.56 14.15
CA LYS A 105 10.05 18.71 14.90
C LYS A 105 9.06 19.58 14.11
N ARG A 106 9.26 19.68 12.78
CA ARG A 106 8.45 20.51 11.90
C ARG A 106 7.07 19.92 11.63
N TRP A 107 6.89 18.61 11.69
CA TRP A 107 5.62 17.97 11.37
C TRP A 107 4.57 18.28 12.43
N LYS A 108 3.56 19.07 12.03
CA LYS A 108 2.40 19.46 12.86
C LYS A 108 1.09 18.86 12.35
N LYS A 109 1.05 18.45 11.10
CA LYS A 109 -0.09 17.81 10.44
C LYS A 109 0.32 16.43 9.92
N PRO A 110 -0.63 15.47 9.78
CA PRO A 110 -0.35 14.17 9.19
C PRO A 110 0.23 14.30 7.77
N ILE A 111 1.20 13.46 7.42
CA ILE A 111 1.62 13.27 6.02
C ILE A 111 1.02 11.94 5.59
N ILE A 112 0.18 11.96 4.55
CA ILE A 112 -0.42 10.75 4.02
C ILE A 112 0.46 10.23 2.89
N ILE A 113 0.80 8.94 2.91
CA ILE A 113 1.46 8.30 1.77
C ILE A 113 0.44 7.52 0.97
N GLY A 114 0.25 7.88 -0.30
CA GLY A 114 -0.52 7.12 -1.28
C GLY A 114 0.42 6.30 -2.15
N ARG A 115 0.45 4.98 -1.98
CA ARG A 115 1.33 4.08 -2.73
C ARG A 115 0.60 3.43 -3.90
N HIS A 116 1.13 3.58 -5.11
CA HIS A 116 0.72 2.80 -6.28
C HIS A 116 1.17 1.34 -6.15
N ALA A 117 0.29 0.45 -5.71
CA ALA A 117 0.67 -0.92 -5.32
C ALA A 117 0.66 -1.94 -6.49
N TYR A 118 1.12 -1.55 -7.69
CA TYR A 118 1.18 -2.40 -8.88
C TYR A 118 2.47 -2.16 -9.70
N GLY A 119 2.90 -3.17 -10.46
CA GLY A 119 3.98 -3.04 -11.45
C GLY A 119 5.37 -2.78 -10.87
N ASP A 120 6.23 -2.17 -11.67
CA ASP A 120 7.60 -1.78 -11.36
C ASP A 120 8.44 -2.96 -10.87
N ILE A 121 9.40 -2.73 -9.97
CA ILE A 121 10.30 -3.76 -9.43
C ILE A 121 9.54 -4.96 -8.82
N TYR A 122 8.29 -4.77 -8.37
CA TYR A 122 7.49 -5.82 -7.76
C TYR A 122 6.95 -6.85 -8.76
N ASN A 123 7.06 -6.58 -10.06
CA ASN A 123 6.76 -7.53 -11.14
C ASN A 123 7.92 -7.62 -12.15
N ALA A 124 9.13 -7.25 -11.73
CA ALA A 124 10.29 -7.32 -12.60
C ALA A 124 10.73 -8.76 -12.89
N VAL A 125 11.42 -8.92 -14.00
CA VAL A 125 12.20 -10.12 -14.34
C VAL A 125 13.67 -9.78 -14.30
N GLU A 126 14.48 -10.70 -13.80
CA GLU A 126 15.90 -10.47 -13.50
C GLU A 126 16.75 -11.64 -14.00
N ALA A 127 17.99 -11.35 -14.39
CA ALA A 127 18.97 -12.36 -14.75
C ALA A 127 20.39 -11.93 -14.36
N LYS A 128 21.24 -12.91 -14.02
CA LYS A 128 22.69 -12.73 -14.00
C LYS A 128 23.23 -12.81 -15.42
N VAL A 129 24.22 -11.98 -15.72
CA VAL A 129 24.98 -12.02 -16.97
C VAL A 129 26.41 -12.41 -16.63
N GLU A 130 26.88 -13.52 -17.19
CA GLU A 130 28.22 -14.06 -16.92
C GLU A 130 29.06 -13.99 -18.21
N GLY A 131 30.23 -13.36 -18.12
CA GLY A 131 31.12 -13.12 -19.26
C GLY A 131 30.60 -12.07 -20.26
N PRO A 132 31.31 -11.90 -21.40
CA PRO A 132 30.92 -10.95 -22.44
C PRO A 132 29.57 -11.33 -23.08
N ALA A 133 28.61 -10.40 -23.06
CA ALA A 133 27.25 -10.62 -23.58
C ALA A 133 26.55 -9.31 -23.98
N GLU A 134 25.58 -9.39 -24.89
CA GLU A 134 24.66 -8.29 -25.18
C GLU A 134 23.27 -8.63 -24.64
N VAL A 135 22.63 -7.65 -23.99
CA VAL A 135 21.26 -7.79 -23.48
C VAL A 135 20.37 -6.76 -24.16
N GLU A 136 19.22 -7.22 -24.64
CA GLU A 136 18.24 -6.40 -25.34
C GLU A 136 16.86 -6.50 -24.68
N LEU A 137 16.09 -5.42 -24.77
CA LEU A 137 14.66 -5.38 -24.47
C LEU A 137 13.88 -5.44 -25.77
N VAL A 138 13.04 -6.47 -25.93
CA VAL A 138 12.29 -6.72 -27.16
C VAL A 138 10.80 -6.56 -26.93
N VAL A 139 10.16 -5.70 -27.70
CA VAL A 139 8.71 -5.55 -27.80
C VAL A 139 8.26 -6.19 -29.12
N ARG A 140 7.23 -7.04 -29.08
CA ARG A 140 6.69 -7.75 -30.25
C ARG A 140 5.18 -7.54 -30.38
N ASN A 141 4.67 -7.74 -31.60
CA ASN A 141 3.27 -7.70 -32.05
C ASN A 141 2.98 -6.50 -32.96
N LYS A 142 2.16 -5.54 -32.52
CA LYS A 142 1.68 -4.44 -33.36
C LYS A 142 2.83 -3.59 -33.91
N GLU A 143 3.83 -3.33 -33.08
CA GLU A 143 5.07 -2.69 -33.45
C GLU A 143 6.21 -3.51 -32.85
N ASN A 144 7.13 -3.98 -33.69
CA ASN A 144 8.29 -4.74 -33.24
C ASN A 144 9.44 -3.78 -33.01
N LYS A 145 10.03 -3.81 -31.81
CA LYS A 145 11.14 -2.95 -31.44
C LYS A 145 12.14 -3.73 -30.59
N THR A 146 13.43 -3.52 -30.87
CA THR A 146 14.54 -4.03 -30.07
C THR A 146 15.35 -2.84 -29.56
N LEU A 147 15.67 -2.86 -28.28
CA LEU A 147 16.46 -1.83 -27.61
C LEU A 147 17.65 -2.50 -26.93
N LEU A 148 18.87 -2.12 -27.29
CA LEU A 148 20.05 -2.55 -26.57
C LEU A 148 20.00 -1.98 -25.14
N VAL A 149 19.96 -2.87 -24.14
CA VAL A 149 20.03 -2.49 -22.72
C VAL A 149 21.48 -2.21 -22.37
N HIS A 150 22.37 -3.16 -22.63
CA HIS A 150 23.80 -3.02 -22.38
C HIS A 150 24.61 -4.07 -23.13
N LYS A 151 25.88 -3.75 -23.41
CA LYS A 151 26.90 -4.68 -23.88
C LYS A 151 27.91 -4.91 -22.76
N PHE A 152 27.81 -6.07 -22.12
CA PHE A 152 28.68 -6.49 -21.04
C PHE A 152 30.03 -7.00 -21.59
N GLU A 153 31.14 -6.51 -21.03
CA GLU A 153 32.47 -7.11 -21.21
C GLU A 153 32.82 -8.11 -20.10
N GLY A 154 32.18 -7.98 -18.94
CA GLY A 154 32.34 -8.84 -17.77
C GLY A 154 31.00 -9.12 -17.09
N ASN A 155 31.05 -9.63 -15.86
CA ASN A 155 29.84 -10.09 -15.18
C ASN A 155 28.94 -8.93 -14.73
N GLY A 156 27.63 -9.17 -14.67
CA GLY A 156 26.65 -8.21 -14.18
C GLY A 156 25.27 -8.82 -13.91
N VAL A 157 24.28 -7.94 -13.76
CA VAL A 157 22.86 -8.30 -13.63
C VAL A 157 22.01 -7.38 -14.48
N VAL A 158 20.86 -7.87 -14.93
CA VAL A 158 19.87 -7.11 -15.69
C VAL A 158 18.49 -7.27 -15.08
N MET A 159 17.67 -6.24 -15.24
CA MET A 159 16.29 -6.21 -14.79
C MET A 159 15.42 -5.54 -15.85
N ALA A 160 14.23 -6.08 -16.10
CA ALA A 160 13.19 -5.43 -16.89
C ALA A 160 11.88 -5.41 -16.08
N MET A 161 11.16 -4.30 -16.15
CA MET A 161 9.91 -4.10 -15.41
C MET A 161 8.85 -3.42 -16.29
N HIS A 162 7.59 -3.51 -15.88
CA HIS A 162 6.48 -2.87 -16.57
C HIS A 162 5.51 -2.20 -15.61
N ASN A 163 4.74 -1.28 -16.16
CA ASN A 163 3.51 -0.80 -15.56
C ASN A 163 2.42 -0.68 -16.63
N LEU A 164 1.20 -0.35 -16.23
CA LEU A 164 0.03 -0.28 -17.11
C LEU A 164 -0.63 1.08 -17.02
N GLU A 165 -0.95 1.68 -18.17
CA GLU A 165 -1.70 2.95 -18.25
C GLU A 165 -2.94 2.96 -17.34
N LYS A 166 -3.76 1.90 -17.46
CA LYS A 166 -4.97 1.75 -16.65
C LYS A 166 -4.66 1.82 -15.15
N SER A 167 -3.64 1.10 -14.69
CA SER A 167 -3.30 1.09 -13.26
C SER A 167 -2.77 2.44 -12.77
N ILE A 168 -2.05 3.18 -13.61
CA ILE A 168 -1.56 4.53 -13.28
C ILE A 168 -2.72 5.54 -13.23
N ARG A 169 -3.67 5.47 -14.18
CA ARG A 169 -4.90 6.28 -14.13
C ARG A 169 -5.72 5.98 -12.87
N SER A 170 -5.92 4.69 -12.58
CA SER A 170 -6.56 4.19 -11.37
C SER A 170 -5.92 4.75 -10.09
N PHE A 171 -4.59 4.81 -10.06
CA PHE A 171 -3.81 5.40 -8.96
C PHE A 171 -4.03 6.91 -8.83
N ALA A 172 -3.93 7.66 -9.92
CA ALA A 172 -4.16 9.11 -9.91
C ALA A 172 -5.59 9.45 -9.45
N GLN A 173 -6.60 8.75 -9.99
CA GLN A 173 -8.00 8.90 -9.61
C GLN A 173 -8.23 8.61 -8.12
N SER A 174 -7.63 7.54 -7.60
CA SER A 174 -7.70 7.21 -6.18
C SER A 174 -7.09 8.31 -5.31
N CYS A 175 -5.94 8.86 -5.72
CA CYS A 175 -5.29 9.97 -5.03
C CYS A 175 -6.14 11.24 -5.03
N ILE A 176 -6.76 11.60 -6.17
CA ILE A 176 -7.66 12.75 -6.29
C ILE A 176 -8.89 12.57 -5.39
N ASN A 177 -9.52 11.39 -5.41
CA ASN A 177 -10.66 11.07 -4.53
C ASN A 177 -10.29 11.22 -3.05
N TYR A 178 -9.14 10.67 -2.64
CA TYR A 178 -8.67 10.75 -1.26
C TYR A 178 -8.39 12.20 -0.84
N ALA A 179 -7.70 12.95 -1.68
CA ALA A 179 -7.32 14.32 -1.41
C ALA A 179 -8.53 15.26 -1.27
N ILE A 180 -9.55 15.10 -2.13
CA ILE A 180 -10.83 15.83 -2.01
C ILE A 180 -11.55 15.47 -0.70
N SER A 181 -11.60 14.18 -0.35
CA SER A 181 -12.25 13.71 0.87
C SER A 181 -11.59 14.26 2.13
N GLU A 182 -10.26 14.35 2.16
CA GLU A 182 -9.49 14.84 3.31
C GLU A 182 -9.16 16.33 3.24
N LYS A 183 -9.46 17.00 2.12
CA LYS A 183 -9.14 18.40 1.81
C LYS A 183 -7.66 18.72 2.03
N VAL A 184 -6.79 17.90 1.44
CA VAL A 184 -5.33 18.03 1.51
C VAL A 184 -4.72 18.14 0.12
N ASP A 185 -3.64 18.91 -0.02
CA ASP A 185 -2.89 19.01 -1.28
C ASP A 185 -2.32 17.66 -1.71
N ILE A 186 -2.14 17.48 -3.03
CA ILE A 186 -1.51 16.31 -3.64
C ILE A 186 -0.10 16.68 -4.07
N TRP A 187 0.90 15.95 -3.56
CA TRP A 187 2.27 16.02 -4.03
C TRP A 187 2.58 14.71 -4.75
N PHE A 188 2.88 14.78 -6.04
CA PHE A 188 3.31 13.63 -6.83
C PHE A 188 4.70 13.91 -7.40
N ALA A 189 5.57 12.90 -7.38
CA ALA A 189 6.93 13.10 -7.82
C ALA A 189 7.51 11.87 -8.48
N THR A 190 8.32 12.11 -9.51
CA THR A 190 9.07 11.07 -10.22
C THR A 190 10.47 11.60 -10.56
N LYS A 191 11.28 10.79 -11.25
CA LYS A 191 12.58 11.21 -11.79
C LYS A 191 12.54 11.30 -13.32
N ASP A 192 11.56 12.01 -13.87
CA ASP A 192 11.28 12.17 -15.31
C ASP A 192 12.42 12.83 -16.10
N THR A 193 13.25 13.65 -15.44
CA THR A 193 14.48 14.22 -16.04
C THR A 193 15.45 13.14 -16.53
N ILE A 194 15.51 12.00 -15.84
CA ILE A 194 16.33 10.83 -16.19
C ILE A 194 15.50 9.79 -16.95
N SER A 195 14.37 9.38 -16.38
CA SER A 195 13.47 8.39 -16.97
C SER A 195 12.43 9.09 -17.86
N LYS A 196 12.90 9.53 -19.03
CA LYS A 196 12.16 10.40 -19.97
C LYS A 196 10.96 9.75 -20.65
N VAL A 197 10.81 8.43 -20.53
CA VAL A 197 9.67 7.68 -21.06
C VAL A 197 8.88 7.08 -19.91
N TYR A 198 9.50 6.22 -19.08
CA TYR A 198 8.77 5.49 -18.05
C TYR A 198 8.24 6.41 -16.93
N HIS A 199 9.07 7.25 -16.32
CA HIS A 199 8.61 8.18 -15.27
C HIS A 199 7.81 9.37 -15.84
N ALA A 200 8.12 9.79 -17.06
CA ALA A 200 7.32 10.79 -17.78
C ALA A 200 5.88 10.29 -17.99
N TYR A 201 5.69 9.02 -18.35
CA TYR A 201 4.37 8.43 -18.54
C TYR A 201 3.48 8.53 -17.30
N PHE A 202 4.05 8.33 -16.11
CA PHE A 202 3.36 8.56 -14.86
C PHE A 202 2.98 10.03 -14.64
N LYS A 203 3.93 10.95 -14.86
CA LYS A 203 3.71 12.39 -14.74
C LYS A 203 2.57 12.85 -15.65
N ASP A 204 2.62 12.44 -16.92
CA ASP A 204 1.68 12.86 -17.95
C ASP A 204 0.28 12.36 -17.62
N ILE A 205 0.13 11.06 -17.29
CA ILE A 205 -1.17 10.49 -16.89
C ILE A 205 -1.72 11.17 -15.63
N PHE A 206 -0.88 11.42 -14.63
CA PHE A 206 -1.35 12.05 -13.39
C PHE A 206 -1.85 13.48 -13.67
N GLN A 207 -1.12 14.24 -14.49
CA GLN A 207 -1.54 15.57 -14.93
C GLN A 207 -2.86 15.52 -15.70
N GLU A 208 -3.03 14.58 -16.63
CA GLU A 208 -4.28 14.40 -17.37
C GLU A 208 -5.48 14.13 -16.44
N GLU A 209 -5.33 13.27 -15.43
CA GLU A 209 -6.42 12.98 -14.49
C GLU A 209 -6.72 14.17 -13.56
N VAL A 210 -5.70 14.97 -13.19
CA VAL A 210 -5.88 16.23 -12.47
C VAL A 210 -6.63 17.25 -13.32
N ASP A 211 -6.25 17.40 -14.59
CA ASP A 211 -6.87 18.35 -15.52
C ASP A 211 -8.36 18.02 -15.74
N LYS A 212 -8.70 16.73 -15.86
CA LYS A 212 -10.10 16.26 -15.95
C LYS A 212 -10.95 16.61 -14.73
N ARG A 213 -10.34 16.76 -13.55
CA ARG A 213 -11.00 16.93 -12.24
C ARG A 213 -10.68 18.29 -11.59
N LYS A 214 -10.17 19.24 -12.37
CA LYS A 214 -9.64 20.52 -11.86
C LYS A 214 -10.68 21.33 -11.08
N GLU A 215 -11.90 21.44 -11.59
CA GLU A 215 -12.97 22.20 -10.92
C GLU A 215 -13.36 21.59 -9.56
N GLU A 216 -13.37 20.25 -9.47
CA GLU A 216 -13.66 19.56 -8.20
C GLU A 216 -12.55 19.77 -7.17
N LEU A 217 -11.29 19.74 -7.61
CA LEU A 217 -10.12 20.01 -6.78
C LEU A 217 -10.13 21.46 -6.27
N GLU A 218 -10.39 22.43 -7.14
CA GLU A 218 -10.49 23.86 -6.78
C GLU A 218 -11.61 24.10 -5.77
N LYS A 219 -12.79 23.50 -5.99
CA LYS A 219 -13.93 23.58 -5.06
C LYS A 219 -13.61 22.98 -3.68
N ALA A 220 -12.78 21.94 -3.64
CA ALA A 220 -12.33 21.31 -2.40
C ALA A 220 -11.15 22.06 -1.73
N GLY A 221 -10.55 23.04 -2.41
CA GLY A 221 -9.35 23.75 -1.95
C GLY A 221 -8.09 22.88 -2.00
N VAL A 222 -8.03 21.90 -2.91
CA VAL A 222 -6.91 20.97 -3.07
C VAL A 222 -6.01 21.42 -4.22
N ASN A 223 -4.73 21.63 -3.95
CA ASN A 223 -3.74 21.92 -4.98
C ASN A 223 -2.98 20.66 -5.39
N TYR A 224 -2.70 20.53 -6.68
CA TYR A 224 -1.77 19.53 -7.21
C TYR A 224 -0.38 20.13 -7.43
N ARG A 225 0.65 19.46 -6.91
CA ARG A 225 2.05 19.87 -7.04
C ARG A 225 2.89 18.70 -7.54
N TYR A 226 3.30 18.79 -8.81
CA TYR A 226 4.31 17.89 -9.36
C TYR A 226 5.72 18.32 -8.97
N MET A 227 6.60 17.36 -8.69
CA MET A 227 7.99 17.60 -8.27
C MET A 227 8.95 16.53 -8.81
N LEU A 228 10.25 16.81 -8.75
CA LEU A 228 11.26 15.75 -8.81
C LEU A 228 11.29 14.98 -7.47
N ILE A 229 11.49 13.66 -7.53
CA ILE A 229 11.34 12.79 -6.36
C ILE A 229 12.30 13.09 -5.21
N ASP A 230 13.54 13.48 -5.53
CA ASP A 230 14.55 13.92 -4.57
C ASP A 230 14.19 15.27 -3.94
N ASP A 231 13.71 16.22 -4.75
CA ASP A 231 13.21 17.51 -4.24
C ASP A 231 11.98 17.31 -3.33
N ALA A 232 11.06 16.43 -3.71
CA ALA A 232 9.89 16.08 -2.91
C ALA A 232 10.30 15.52 -1.55
N ALA A 233 11.20 14.53 -1.51
CA ALA A 233 11.70 13.95 -0.27
C ALA A 233 12.38 15.02 0.64
N ALA A 234 13.21 15.88 0.06
CA ALA A 234 13.86 16.96 0.79
C ALA A 234 12.86 18.01 1.33
N GLN A 235 11.78 18.27 0.61
CA GLN A 235 10.76 19.24 1.00
C GLN A 235 9.79 18.65 2.04
N ILE A 236 9.43 17.38 1.94
CA ILE A 236 8.59 16.68 2.92
C ILE A 236 9.21 16.76 4.32
N LEU A 237 10.52 16.52 4.44
CA LEU A 237 11.23 16.59 5.73
C LEU A 237 11.26 18.01 6.32
N ARG A 238 11.21 19.05 5.48
CA ARG A 238 11.22 20.47 5.88
C ARG A 238 9.82 21.06 6.12
N SER A 239 8.78 20.40 5.63
CA SER A 239 7.39 20.84 5.67
C SER A 239 6.77 20.77 7.07
N GLU A 240 5.59 21.35 7.22
CA GLU A 240 4.74 21.15 8.41
C GLU A 240 3.85 19.88 8.34
N GLY A 241 3.94 19.11 7.25
CA GLY A 241 3.00 18.05 6.91
C GLY A 241 1.69 18.57 6.32
N GLY A 242 0.66 17.72 6.27
CA GLY A 242 -0.69 18.11 5.84
C GLY A 242 -1.00 17.92 4.35
N MET A 243 -0.24 17.06 3.67
CA MET A 243 -0.44 16.71 2.26
C MET A 243 -0.60 15.20 2.09
N LEU A 244 -1.21 14.81 0.96
CA LEU A 244 -1.06 13.50 0.36
C LEU A 244 0.21 13.49 -0.50
N TRP A 245 1.21 12.72 -0.09
CA TRP A 245 2.34 12.37 -0.95
C TRP A 245 2.01 11.08 -1.71
N ALA A 246 1.64 11.25 -2.97
CA ALA A 246 1.45 10.18 -3.93
C ALA A 246 2.83 9.68 -4.40
N CYS A 247 3.08 8.39 -4.25
CA CYS A 247 4.35 7.75 -4.57
C CYS A 247 4.13 6.58 -5.55
N MET A 248 5.06 6.42 -6.49
CA MET A 248 5.24 5.18 -7.25
C MET A 248 5.51 4.00 -6.30
N ASN A 249 5.47 2.78 -6.84
CA ASN A 249 5.34 1.58 -6.01
C ASN A 249 6.50 1.43 -5.01
N TYR A 250 7.74 1.55 -5.48
CA TYR A 250 8.94 1.36 -4.67
C TYR A 250 9.14 2.49 -3.65
N GLU A 251 9.01 3.75 -4.11
CA GLU A 251 9.09 4.93 -3.27
C GLU A 251 8.00 4.91 -2.19
N GLY A 252 6.78 4.51 -2.53
CA GLY A 252 5.68 4.44 -1.59
C GLY A 252 5.89 3.38 -0.51
N ASP A 253 6.57 2.28 -0.84
CA ASP A 253 6.94 1.26 0.14
C ASP A 253 7.94 1.85 1.17
N ILE A 254 9.06 2.41 0.69
CA ILE A 254 10.09 3.01 1.54
C ILE A 254 9.55 4.19 2.35
N MET A 255 8.90 5.14 1.67
CA MET A 255 8.47 6.39 2.30
C MET A 255 7.34 6.17 3.28
N SER A 256 6.48 5.18 3.08
CA SER A 256 5.45 4.85 4.07
C SER A 256 6.05 4.45 5.42
N ASP A 257 7.12 3.65 5.42
CA ASP A 257 7.80 3.24 6.65
C ASP A 257 8.68 4.37 7.21
N MET A 258 9.36 5.13 6.35
CA MET A 258 10.16 6.29 6.76
C MET A 258 9.30 7.36 7.45
N ILE A 259 8.16 7.71 6.84
CA ILE A 259 7.21 8.66 7.41
C ILE A 259 6.57 8.08 8.68
N ALA A 260 6.16 6.80 8.70
CA ALA A 260 5.63 6.17 9.92
C ALA A 260 6.61 6.25 11.10
N SER A 261 7.88 5.96 10.85
CA SER A 261 8.96 6.08 11.83
C SER A 261 9.13 7.53 12.30
N GLY A 262 9.11 8.50 11.38
CA GLY A 262 9.20 9.92 11.74
C GLY A 262 8.01 10.44 12.56
N PHE A 263 6.84 9.83 12.47
CA PHE A 263 5.68 10.11 13.34
C PHE A 263 5.66 9.29 14.64
N GLY A 264 6.57 8.32 14.81
CA GLY A 264 6.73 7.53 16.04
C GLY A 264 6.62 6.04 15.80
N SER A 265 5.45 5.45 16.09
CA SER A 265 5.24 4.00 16.06
C SER A 265 4.37 3.56 14.88
N LEU A 266 4.72 2.43 14.25
CA LEU A 266 3.84 1.75 13.29
C LEU A 266 2.48 1.36 13.89
N GLY A 267 2.36 1.24 15.22
CA GLY A 267 1.09 1.02 15.91
C GLY A 267 0.13 2.23 15.83
N LEU A 268 0.63 3.38 15.39
CA LEU A 268 -0.11 4.63 15.19
C LEU A 268 -0.21 4.99 13.70
N MET A 269 -0.22 4.00 12.80
CA MET A 269 -0.38 4.22 11.35
C MET A 269 -1.63 3.49 10.86
N THR A 270 -2.59 4.25 10.33
CA THR A 270 -3.73 3.67 9.62
C THR A 270 -3.32 3.29 8.19
N SER A 271 -4.03 2.34 7.60
CA SER A 271 -3.85 1.95 6.20
C SER A 271 -5.23 1.71 5.59
N VAL A 272 -5.49 2.31 4.45
CA VAL A 272 -6.73 2.08 3.69
C VAL A 272 -6.39 1.92 2.22
N LEU A 273 -6.81 0.81 1.63
CA LEU A 273 -6.86 0.69 0.18
C LEU A 273 -8.12 1.38 -0.33
N VAL A 274 -7.98 2.21 -1.36
CA VAL A 274 -9.08 2.81 -2.11
C VAL A 274 -8.94 2.42 -3.56
N SER A 275 -10.01 1.87 -4.14
CA SER A 275 -10.07 1.58 -5.58
C SER A 275 -10.63 2.77 -6.37
N PRO A 276 -10.40 2.80 -7.70
CA PRO A 276 -11.00 3.79 -8.60
C PRO A 276 -12.53 3.77 -8.55
N ASP A 277 -13.10 2.57 -8.40
CA ASP A 277 -14.54 2.32 -8.33
C ASP A 277 -15.14 2.68 -6.95
N GLY A 278 -14.37 3.29 -6.04
CA GLY A 278 -14.84 3.71 -4.73
C GLY A 278 -14.98 2.57 -3.72
N ILE A 279 -14.25 1.47 -3.89
CA ILE A 279 -14.19 0.35 -2.93
C ILE A 279 -13.10 0.63 -1.91
N TYR A 280 -13.37 0.38 -0.63
CA TYR A 280 -12.45 0.64 0.48
C TYR A 280 -12.10 -0.63 1.23
N GLU A 281 -10.82 -0.82 1.55
CA GLU A 281 -10.37 -1.88 2.47
C GLU A 281 -9.47 -1.29 3.56
N PHE A 282 -9.91 -1.37 4.81
CA PHE A 282 -9.20 -0.81 5.96
C PHE A 282 -8.35 -1.90 6.63
N GLU A 283 -7.06 -1.63 6.80
CA GLU A 283 -6.12 -2.52 7.48
C GLU A 283 -5.24 -1.75 8.47
N ALA A 284 -4.62 -2.48 9.39
CA ALA A 284 -3.52 -1.92 10.18
C ALA A 284 -2.24 -1.91 9.33
N ALA A 285 -1.42 -0.88 9.43
CA ALA A 285 -0.17 -0.81 8.66
C ALA A 285 0.90 -1.83 9.13
N HIS A 286 0.81 -2.31 10.37
CA HIS A 286 1.77 -3.24 10.96
C HIS A 286 1.51 -4.71 10.57
N GLY A 287 2.55 -5.56 10.71
CA GLY A 287 2.44 -7.01 10.51
C GLY A 287 1.73 -7.77 11.64
N THR A 288 1.88 -9.10 11.67
CA THR A 288 1.18 -9.99 12.62
C THR A 288 1.72 -9.99 14.06
N VAL A 289 2.85 -9.29 14.27
CA VAL A 289 3.62 -9.18 15.52
C VAL A 289 4.05 -10.56 16.06
N ARG A 290 4.76 -11.34 15.24
CA ARG A 290 5.16 -12.75 15.53
C ARG A 290 5.82 -12.92 16.91
N ARG A 291 6.71 -12.00 17.30
CA ARG A 291 7.48 -12.11 18.55
C ARG A 291 6.58 -12.03 19.78
N HIS A 292 5.60 -11.12 19.77
CA HIS A 292 4.61 -11.02 20.84
C HIS A 292 3.68 -12.25 20.83
N TYR A 293 3.36 -12.78 19.65
CA TYR A 293 2.53 -13.98 19.56
C TYR A 293 3.19 -15.20 20.23
N TYR A 294 4.49 -15.42 20.02
CA TYR A 294 5.20 -16.52 20.68
C TYR A 294 5.25 -16.37 22.20
N ARG A 295 5.39 -15.15 22.73
CA ARG A 295 5.27 -14.89 24.18
C ARG A 295 3.86 -15.18 24.70
N TYR A 296 2.85 -14.74 23.95
CA TYR A 296 1.45 -15.04 24.25
C TYR A 296 1.16 -16.55 24.29
N LEU A 297 1.73 -17.33 23.37
CA LEU A 297 1.60 -18.80 23.37
C LEU A 297 2.22 -19.47 24.61
N LYS A 298 3.19 -18.81 25.27
CA LYS A 298 3.77 -19.23 26.55
C LYS A 298 2.96 -18.77 27.77
N GLY A 299 1.80 -18.16 27.58
CA GLY A 299 0.96 -17.61 28.65
C GLY A 299 1.38 -16.22 29.14
N GLU A 300 2.38 -15.59 28.50
CA GLU A 300 2.83 -14.26 28.90
C GLU A 300 1.85 -13.16 28.42
N LYS A 301 1.62 -12.15 29.26
CA LYS A 301 0.97 -10.91 28.84
C LYS A 301 1.92 -10.09 27.97
N THR A 302 1.39 -9.42 26.95
CA THR A 302 2.18 -8.56 26.05
C THR A 302 1.61 -7.15 26.00
N SER A 303 2.48 -6.16 25.79
CA SER A 303 2.08 -4.76 25.54
C SER A 303 2.01 -4.51 24.03
N THR A 304 1.14 -5.25 23.34
CA THR A 304 0.93 -5.05 21.90
C THR A 304 -0.06 -3.91 21.69
N ASN A 305 0.33 -2.89 20.92
CA ASN A 305 -0.51 -1.72 20.67
C ASN A 305 -1.66 -2.06 19.69
N PRO A 306 -2.94 -1.97 20.10
CA PRO A 306 -4.08 -2.28 19.24
C PRO A 306 -4.59 -1.08 18.42
N THR A 307 -4.03 0.11 18.59
CA THR A 307 -4.61 1.37 18.06
C THR A 307 -4.84 1.34 16.55
N ALA A 308 -3.85 0.93 15.75
CA ALA A 308 -4.04 0.81 14.30
C ALA A 308 -5.16 -0.19 13.92
N SER A 309 -5.31 -1.29 14.66
CA SER A 309 -6.40 -2.25 14.44
C SER A 309 -7.76 -1.66 14.79
N ILE A 310 -7.85 -0.88 15.88
CA ILE A 310 -9.07 -0.16 16.26
C ILE A 310 -9.43 0.87 15.18
N PHE A 311 -8.45 1.61 14.66
CA PHE A 311 -8.68 2.60 13.61
C PHE A 311 -9.03 1.99 12.25
N ALA A 312 -8.58 0.76 11.96
CA ALA A 312 -9.08 0.02 10.79
C ALA A 312 -10.59 -0.24 10.93
N TRP A 313 -11.03 -0.74 12.11
CA TRP A 313 -12.45 -0.94 12.39
C TRP A 313 -13.26 0.35 12.32
N THR A 314 -12.83 1.42 12.99
CA THR A 314 -13.59 2.69 12.98
C THR A 314 -13.59 3.36 11.61
N GLY A 315 -12.52 3.18 10.82
CA GLY A 315 -12.47 3.57 9.41
C GLY A 315 -13.54 2.87 8.57
N ALA A 316 -13.60 1.54 8.66
CA ALA A 316 -14.59 0.74 7.94
C ALA A 316 -16.02 1.03 8.38
N ILE A 317 -16.27 1.17 9.69
CA ILE A 317 -17.59 1.50 10.24
C ILE A 317 -18.04 2.89 9.77
N ARG A 318 -17.16 3.90 9.82
CA ARG A 318 -17.47 5.24 9.32
C ARG A 318 -17.84 5.19 7.85
N LYS A 319 -17.01 4.53 7.03
CA LYS A 319 -17.23 4.49 5.58
C LYS A 319 -18.48 3.70 5.20
N GLY A 320 -18.83 2.66 5.96
CA GLY A 320 -20.07 1.91 5.76
C GLY A 320 -21.33 2.66 6.22
N GLY A 321 -21.18 3.79 6.95
CA GLY A 321 -22.30 4.63 7.38
C GLY A 321 -22.49 5.92 6.56
N GLU A 322 -21.53 6.28 5.70
CA GLU A 322 -21.63 7.39 4.72
C GLU A 322 -22.46 6.97 3.50
#